data_AF-A0A930R2G7-F1
#
_entry.id   AF-A0A930R2G7-F1
#
_cell.length_a   1.000
_cell.length_b   1.000
_cell.length_c   1.000
_cell.angle_alpha   90.00
_cell.angle_beta   90.00
_cell.angle_gamma   90.00
#
_symmetry.space_group_name_H-M   'P 1'
#
loop_
_entity.id
_entity.type
_entity.pdbx_description
1 polymer ?
#
loop_
_entity_poly.entity_id
_entity_poly.type
_entity_poly.pdbx_seq_one_letter_code
_entity_poly.pdbx_strand_id
1 'polypeptide(L)'
;RALTRKESDLPAYRITAEGLRGGHSGERIGDGRGNAIRTLALALHALAQEGDVELVSLTGGTARNAIPPTAEAIVRTAMDERSIARLLAAEEKRFHAIYGEADPAMKFTLHPAHAAGRVISAQEQCALIDLLVLLRTGVHAMTHTQTGGVETSANLGVVRMDENEVHVAFFPRSSVNERLDEIVCEAETLAALTGFSLVVGTASPAWRENPKSKLRTIMAEVYTAQNGGTPMKIESIHAGLETSWHASKNPALDMVSVGVTAHGIHTPEERIEIAAIVPEAKLLMETLRRIAE
;
A
#
# COMPACT_ATOMS: atom_id res chain seq x y z
N ARG A 1 11.07 8.69 -14.00
CA ARG A 1 10.96 9.55 -15.21
C ARG A 1 11.91 10.72 -15.04
N ALA A 2 12.75 11.01 -16.04
CA ALA A 2 13.61 12.21 -16.01
C ALA A 2 12.78 13.49 -16.16
N LEU A 3 13.27 14.58 -15.58
CA LEU A 3 12.57 15.85 -15.45
C LEU A 3 13.35 16.98 -16.10
N THR A 4 12.61 17.89 -16.73
CA THR A 4 13.10 19.18 -17.17
C THR A 4 12.82 20.21 -16.09
N ARG A 5 13.74 21.16 -15.90
CA ARG A 5 13.61 22.21 -14.87
C ARG A 5 13.63 23.59 -15.51
N LYS A 6 12.70 24.46 -15.10
CA LYS A 6 12.65 25.88 -15.50
C LYS A 6 12.46 26.79 -14.29
N GLU A 7 12.92 28.03 -14.41
CA GLU A 7 12.66 29.06 -13.42
C GLU A 7 11.20 29.50 -13.46
N SER A 8 10.71 29.97 -12.31
CA SER A 8 9.38 30.56 -12.16
C SER A 8 9.40 31.58 -11.04
N ASP A 9 8.81 32.74 -11.31
CA ASP A 9 8.72 33.86 -10.38
C ASP A 9 7.37 33.91 -9.63
N LEU A 10 6.50 32.92 -9.86
CA LEU A 10 5.21 32.83 -9.19
C LEU A 10 5.39 32.57 -7.68
N PRO A 11 4.47 33.09 -6.83
CA PRO A 11 4.42 32.75 -5.42
C PRO A 11 4.42 31.24 -5.20
N ALA A 12 5.17 30.78 -4.20
CA ALA A 12 5.28 29.36 -3.90
C ALA A 12 4.63 28.99 -2.57
N TYR A 13 4.02 27.81 -2.56
CA TYR A 13 3.27 27.27 -1.45
C TYR A 13 3.65 25.80 -1.23
N ARG A 14 3.85 25.43 0.03
CA ARG A 14 3.92 24.03 0.48
C ARG A 14 2.52 23.57 0.85
N ILE A 15 2.11 22.45 0.28
CA ILE A 15 0.86 21.76 0.57
C ILE A 15 1.21 20.37 1.13
N THR A 16 0.70 20.06 2.31
CA THR A 16 0.91 18.76 2.94
C THR A 16 -0.42 18.08 3.23
N ALA A 17 -0.56 16.82 2.81
CA ALA A 17 -1.58 15.91 3.32
C ALA A 17 -0.99 15.18 4.52
N GLU A 18 -1.56 15.36 5.71
CA GLU A 18 -1.06 14.77 6.95
C GLU A 18 -2.19 14.27 7.87
N GLY A 19 -1.82 13.52 8.91
CA GLY A 19 -2.77 13.01 9.90
C GLY A 19 -3.44 11.68 9.55
N LEU A 20 -3.08 11.06 8.42
CA LEU A 20 -3.54 9.71 8.08
C LEU A 20 -2.80 8.68 8.95
N ARG A 21 -3.45 7.56 9.25
CA ARG A 21 -2.92 6.51 10.14
C ARG A 21 -1.79 5.68 9.53
N GLY A 22 -1.71 5.61 8.20
CA GLY A 22 -0.76 4.76 7.49
C GLY A 22 -0.95 3.27 7.80
N GLY A 23 0.13 2.49 7.89
CA GLY A 23 0.12 1.09 8.32
C GLY A 23 0.64 0.10 7.27
N HIS A 24 0.71 -1.20 7.61
CA HIS A 24 1.19 -2.21 6.67
C HIS A 24 0.21 -2.42 5.51
N SER A 25 0.71 -2.32 4.27
CA SER A 25 -0.08 -2.39 3.02
C SER A 25 -0.66 -3.76 2.68
N GLY A 26 -0.34 -4.80 3.44
CA GLY A 26 -0.99 -6.11 3.33
C GLY A 26 -2.10 -6.23 4.38
N GLU A 27 -1.69 -6.28 5.64
CA GLU A 27 -2.58 -6.52 6.79
C GLU A 27 -3.62 -5.43 7.02
N ARG A 28 -3.29 -4.16 6.77
CA ARG A 28 -4.17 -3.02 7.07
C ARG A 28 -4.83 -2.44 5.82
N ILE A 29 -4.68 -3.07 4.65
CA ILE A 29 -5.21 -2.53 3.39
C ILE A 29 -6.75 -2.59 3.34
N GLY A 30 -7.35 -3.52 4.07
CA GLY A 30 -8.79 -3.68 4.20
C GLY A 30 -9.44 -2.78 5.26
N ASP A 31 -8.66 -2.02 6.04
CA ASP A 31 -9.17 -1.17 7.13
C ASP A 31 -9.94 0.08 6.66
N GLY A 32 -10.08 0.30 5.35
CA GLY A 32 -10.70 1.49 4.80
C GLY A 32 -9.87 2.77 4.97
N ARG A 33 -8.55 2.64 5.17
CA ARG A 33 -7.63 3.78 5.33
C ARG A 33 -7.35 4.49 4.00
N GLY A 34 -7.21 5.81 4.07
CA GLY A 34 -6.75 6.65 2.97
C GLY A 34 -5.26 6.49 2.68
N ASN A 35 -4.83 7.08 1.57
CA ASN A 35 -3.44 7.10 1.12
C ASN A 35 -3.01 8.54 0.86
N ALA A 36 -2.05 9.06 1.61
CA ALA A 36 -1.69 10.47 1.58
C ALA A 36 -1.19 10.93 0.19
N ILE A 37 -0.46 10.08 -0.53
CA ILE A 37 0.03 10.39 -1.87
C ILE A 37 -1.15 10.59 -2.83
N ARG A 38 -2.12 9.66 -2.81
CA ARG A 38 -3.30 9.75 -3.68
C ARG A 38 -4.20 10.92 -3.30
N THR A 39 -4.36 11.16 -2.00
CA THR A 39 -5.11 12.32 -1.48
C THR A 39 -4.50 13.63 -1.97
N LEU A 40 -3.18 13.79 -1.86
CA LEU A 40 -2.49 14.98 -2.35
C LEU A 40 -2.55 15.10 -3.88
N ALA A 41 -2.41 14.00 -4.62
CA ALA A 41 -2.51 14.00 -6.08
C ALA A 41 -3.89 14.47 -6.57
N LEU A 42 -4.98 14.05 -5.91
CA LEU A 42 -6.34 14.52 -6.22
C LEU A 42 -6.50 16.02 -5.95
N ALA A 43 -5.94 16.53 -4.85
CA ALA A 43 -5.97 17.97 -4.55
C ALA A 43 -5.17 18.79 -5.56
N LEU A 44 -3.98 18.32 -5.97
CA LEU A 44 -3.18 18.96 -7.02
C LEU A 44 -3.89 18.92 -8.38
N HIS A 45 -4.58 17.82 -8.70
CA HIS A 45 -5.39 17.72 -9.91
C HIS A 45 -6.52 18.77 -9.90
N ALA A 46 -7.25 18.91 -8.78
CA ALA A 46 -8.29 19.92 -8.64
C ALA A 46 -7.74 21.35 -8.73
N LEU A 47 -6.59 21.65 -8.09
CA LEU A 47 -5.94 22.96 -8.21
C LEU A 47 -5.58 23.30 -9.67
N ALA A 48 -5.04 22.33 -10.41
CA ALA A 48 -4.69 22.51 -11.81
C ALA A 48 -5.90 22.69 -12.76
N GLN A 49 -7.13 22.36 -12.31
CA GLN A 49 -8.35 22.68 -13.06
C GLN A 49 -8.86 24.10 -12.80
N GLU A 50 -8.54 24.68 -11.64
CA GLU A 50 -8.99 26.02 -11.26
C GLU A 50 -8.04 27.12 -11.73
N GLY A 51 -6.74 26.84 -11.81
CA GLY A 51 -5.75 27.80 -12.26
C GLY A 51 -4.40 27.20 -12.61
N ASP A 52 -3.50 28.06 -13.10
CA ASP A 52 -2.14 27.67 -13.44
C ASP A 52 -1.35 27.31 -12.17
N VAL A 53 -0.95 26.05 -12.09
CA VAL A 53 -0.12 25.49 -11.03
C VAL A 53 1.15 24.95 -11.67
N GLU A 54 2.30 25.24 -11.06
CA GLU A 54 3.59 24.74 -11.48
C GLU A 54 4.24 23.95 -10.34
N LEU A 55 4.50 22.67 -10.57
CA LEU A 55 4.98 21.74 -9.56
C LEU A 55 6.50 21.85 -9.41
N VAL A 56 6.97 22.03 -8.19
CA VAL A 56 8.40 22.04 -7.88
C VAL A 56 8.86 20.70 -7.33
N SER A 57 8.15 20.17 -6.34
CA SER A 57 8.48 18.88 -5.72
C SER A 57 7.23 18.16 -5.30
N LEU A 58 7.29 16.82 -5.26
CA LEU A 58 6.25 15.96 -4.73
C LEU A 58 6.89 14.72 -4.10
N THR A 59 6.72 14.57 -2.79
CA THR A 59 7.30 13.46 -2.01
C THR A 59 6.26 12.93 -1.03
N GLY A 60 6.22 11.61 -0.85
CA GLY A 60 5.33 11.00 0.12
C GLY A 60 5.65 9.53 0.35
N GLY A 61 5.33 9.06 1.55
CA GLY A 61 5.61 7.70 1.98
C GLY A 61 7.09 7.38 2.21
N THR A 62 7.34 6.30 2.94
CA THR A 62 8.69 5.89 3.35
C THR A 62 9.11 4.55 2.75
N ALA A 63 8.17 3.63 2.56
CA ALA A 63 8.41 2.29 2.04
C ALA A 63 7.24 1.81 1.17
N ARG A 64 7.54 1.04 0.12
CA ARG A 64 6.54 0.52 -0.84
C ARG A 64 5.44 -0.33 -0.18
N ASN A 65 5.77 -1.00 0.92
CA ASN A 65 4.87 -1.87 1.67
C ASN A 65 4.17 -1.15 2.85
N ALA A 66 4.31 0.16 2.99
CA ALA A 66 3.61 0.97 3.97
C ALA A 66 2.59 1.89 3.29
N ILE A 67 1.37 1.96 3.82
CA ILE A 67 0.37 2.95 3.43
C ILE A 67 0.90 4.31 3.90
N PRO A 68 1.09 5.30 3.01
CA PRO A 68 1.73 6.56 3.35
C PRO A 68 0.81 7.41 4.25
N PRO A 69 1.25 7.77 5.47
CA PRO A 69 0.48 8.63 6.37
C PRO A 69 0.59 10.12 6.01
N THR A 70 1.62 10.48 5.24
CA THR A 70 1.93 11.85 4.85
C THR A 70 2.43 11.95 3.41
N ALA A 71 2.14 13.08 2.77
CA ALA A 71 2.71 13.49 1.50
C ALA A 71 2.79 15.02 1.43
N GLU A 72 3.81 15.55 0.76
CA GLU A 72 4.08 16.97 0.62
C GLU A 72 4.34 17.30 -0.87
N ALA A 73 3.81 18.44 -1.30
CA ALA A 73 4.17 19.07 -2.56
C ALA A 73 4.54 20.54 -2.35
N ILE A 74 5.50 21.02 -3.13
CA ILE A 74 5.75 22.45 -3.28
C ILE A 74 5.28 22.84 -4.68
N VAL A 75 4.38 23.82 -4.72
CA VAL A 75 3.80 24.35 -5.96
C VAL A 75 4.03 25.85 -6.06
N ARG A 76 4.05 26.35 -7.29
CA ARG A 76 4.04 27.76 -7.62
C ARG A 76 2.76 28.11 -8.37
N THR A 77 2.11 29.21 -8.01
CA THR A 77 0.84 29.62 -8.64
C THR A 77 0.56 31.10 -8.41
N ALA A 78 -0.16 31.72 -9.35
CA ALA A 78 -0.69 33.08 -9.19
C ALA A 78 -1.97 33.12 -8.33
N MET A 79 -2.54 31.96 -7.99
CA MET A 79 -3.70 31.88 -7.10
C MET A 79 -3.36 32.47 -5.73
N ASP A 80 -4.29 33.24 -5.17
CA ASP A 80 -4.16 33.72 -3.81
C ASP A 80 -4.34 32.59 -2.79
N GLU A 81 -3.72 32.75 -1.62
CA GLU A 81 -3.73 31.75 -0.54
C GLU A 81 -5.16 31.35 -0.11
N ARG A 82 -6.11 32.29 -0.13
CA ARG A 82 -7.50 32.02 0.28
C ARG A 82 -8.22 31.15 -0.74
N SER A 83 -7.94 31.32 -2.03
CA SER A 83 -8.48 30.49 -3.11
C SER A 83 -7.93 29.05 -3.02
N ILE A 84 -6.62 28.90 -2.78
CA ILE A 84 -6.00 27.58 -2.55
C ILE A 84 -6.60 26.92 -1.30
N ALA A 85 -6.67 27.63 -0.18
CA ALA A 85 -7.22 27.10 1.07
C ALA A 85 -8.69 26.66 0.94
N ARG A 86 -9.50 27.40 0.17
CA ARG A 86 -10.90 27.01 -0.09
C ARG A 86 -11.00 25.69 -0.84
N LEU A 87 -10.16 25.48 -1.84
CA LEU A 87 -10.14 24.24 -2.62
C LEU A 87 -9.65 23.08 -1.76
N LEU A 88 -8.56 23.26 -1.00
CA LEU A 88 -8.06 22.25 -0.07
C LEU A 88 -9.12 21.85 0.97
N ALA A 89 -9.90 22.80 1.49
CA ALA A 89 -11.01 22.50 2.41
C ALA A 89 -12.14 21.69 1.74
N ALA A 90 -12.40 21.90 0.45
CA ALA A 90 -13.37 21.10 -0.30
C ALA A 90 -12.87 19.66 -0.51
N GLU A 91 -11.59 19.49 -0.82
CA GLU A 91 -10.96 18.17 -0.96
C GLU A 91 -10.83 17.44 0.38
N GLU A 92 -10.55 18.15 1.48
CA GLU A 92 -10.58 17.60 2.84
C GLU A 92 -11.98 17.07 3.20
N LYS A 93 -13.03 17.84 2.91
CA LYS A 93 -14.41 17.41 3.10
C LYS A 93 -14.73 16.16 2.27
N ARG A 94 -14.30 16.12 1.01
CA ARG A 94 -14.48 14.95 0.14
C ARG A 94 -13.75 13.74 0.69
N PHE A 95 -12.52 13.91 1.18
CA PHE A 95 -11.77 12.83 1.80
C PHE A 95 -12.52 12.27 3.02
N HIS A 96 -12.99 13.11 3.93
CA HIS A 96 -13.68 12.64 5.13
C HIS A 96 -15.01 11.96 4.83
N ALA A 97 -15.70 12.33 3.75
CA ALA A 97 -16.89 11.62 3.30
C ALA A 97 -16.60 10.17 2.87
N ILE A 98 -15.35 9.86 2.47
CA ILE A 98 -14.93 8.54 1.98
C ILE A 98 -14.18 7.76 3.07
N TYR A 99 -13.25 8.40 3.77
CA TYR A 99 -12.27 7.78 4.67
C TYR A 99 -12.36 8.29 6.11
N GLY A 100 -13.30 9.19 6.44
CA GLY A 100 -13.32 9.91 7.72
C GLY A 100 -13.50 9.01 8.94
N GLU A 101 -14.14 7.84 8.81
CA GLU A 101 -14.21 6.86 9.90
C GLU A 101 -12.84 6.25 10.22
N ALA A 102 -12.03 5.98 9.19
CA ALA A 102 -10.72 5.37 9.33
C ALA A 102 -9.64 6.41 9.67
N ASP A 103 -9.68 7.59 9.03
CA ASP A 103 -8.69 8.66 9.12
C ASP A 103 -9.35 10.02 9.48
N PRO A 104 -9.95 10.15 10.68
CA PRO A 104 -10.64 11.37 11.09
C PRO A 104 -9.71 12.58 11.29
N ALA A 105 -8.41 12.34 11.46
CA ALA A 105 -7.41 13.39 11.69
C ALA A 105 -6.74 13.89 10.40
N MET A 106 -7.12 13.36 9.24
CA MET A 106 -6.59 13.83 7.96
C MET A 106 -6.88 15.32 7.80
N LYS A 107 -5.87 16.10 7.40
CA LYS A 107 -6.06 17.49 6.99
C LYS A 107 -5.06 17.87 5.93
N PHE A 108 -5.38 18.94 5.20
CA PHE A 108 -4.39 19.66 4.40
C PHE A 108 -3.79 20.82 5.20
N THR A 109 -2.49 21.04 5.07
CA THR A 109 -1.83 22.27 5.52
C THR A 109 -1.28 23.04 4.33
N LEU A 110 -1.29 24.37 4.45
CA LEU A 110 -0.84 25.30 3.43
C LEU A 110 0.09 26.34 4.07
N HIS A 111 1.31 26.46 3.55
CA HIS A 111 2.29 27.43 4.04
C HIS A 111 3.04 28.09 2.89
N PRO A 112 3.35 29.40 2.95
CA PRO A 112 4.27 30.03 2.00
C PRO A 112 5.64 29.34 1.98
N ALA A 113 6.24 29.23 0.79
CA ALA A 113 7.57 28.64 0.60
C ALA A 113 8.53 29.69 -0.01
N HIS A 114 9.52 30.16 0.74
CA HIS A 114 10.37 31.29 0.31
C HIS A 114 11.56 30.90 -0.60
N ALA A 115 11.87 29.61 -0.74
CA ALA A 115 12.94 29.09 -1.59
C ALA A 115 12.51 27.75 -2.22
N ALA A 116 11.56 27.82 -3.15
CA ALA A 116 10.87 26.64 -3.64
C ALA A 116 11.69 25.77 -4.58
N GLY A 117 12.66 26.33 -5.32
CA GLY A 117 13.40 25.63 -6.39
C GLY A 117 12.77 25.86 -7.77
N ARG A 118 13.23 25.07 -8.76
CA ARG A 118 12.80 25.13 -10.16
C ARG A 118 11.60 24.22 -10.42
N VAL A 119 10.65 24.68 -11.22
CA VAL A 119 9.46 23.91 -11.56
C VAL A 119 9.74 22.91 -12.68
N ILE A 120 8.96 21.83 -12.73
CA ILE A 120 8.95 20.92 -13.88
C ILE A 120 8.11 21.49 -15.03
N SER A 121 8.21 20.91 -16.22
CA SER A 121 7.33 21.34 -17.33
C SER A 121 5.86 20.98 -17.07
N ALA A 122 4.94 21.73 -17.67
CA ALA A 122 3.50 21.46 -17.55
C ALA A 122 3.14 20.04 -18.01
N GLN A 123 3.79 19.54 -19.08
CA GLN A 123 3.58 18.18 -19.57
C GLN A 123 4.03 17.11 -18.54
N GLU A 124 5.17 17.29 -17.89
CA GLU A 124 5.67 16.38 -16.85
C GLU A 124 4.77 16.41 -15.62
N GLN A 125 4.29 17.59 -15.24
CA GLN A 125 3.35 17.76 -14.14
C GLN A 125 2.02 17.04 -14.41
N CYS A 126 1.38 17.30 -15.54
CA CYS A 126 0.13 16.64 -15.90
C CYS A 126 0.33 15.12 -15.89
N ALA A 127 1.38 14.62 -16.54
CA ALA A 127 1.64 13.19 -16.60
C ALA A 127 1.89 12.54 -15.22
N LEU A 128 2.61 13.21 -14.32
CA LEU A 128 2.80 12.70 -12.95
C LEU A 128 1.49 12.69 -12.16
N ILE A 129 0.74 13.79 -12.18
CA ILE A 129 -0.53 13.90 -11.45
C ILE A 129 -1.53 12.86 -11.98
N ASP A 130 -1.66 12.74 -13.30
CA ASP A 130 -2.53 11.75 -13.95
C ASP A 130 -2.14 10.33 -13.56
N LEU A 131 -0.84 10.00 -13.58
CA LEU A 131 -0.35 8.69 -13.13
C LEU A 131 -0.76 8.42 -11.68
N LEU A 132 -0.53 9.35 -10.75
CA LEU A 132 -0.85 9.15 -9.33
C LEU A 132 -2.36 9.08 -9.06
N VAL A 133 -3.18 9.75 -9.86
CA VAL A 133 -4.65 9.67 -9.78
C VAL A 133 -5.16 8.31 -10.30
N LEU A 134 -4.59 7.85 -11.42
CA LEU A 134 -4.96 6.61 -12.11
C LEU A 134 -4.49 5.35 -11.37
N LEU A 135 -3.34 5.40 -10.69
CA LEU A 135 -2.83 4.29 -9.87
C LEU A 135 -3.75 4.05 -8.66
N ARG A 136 -4.69 3.10 -8.83
CA ARG A 136 -5.69 2.77 -7.82
C ARG A 136 -5.03 2.07 -6.62
N THR A 137 -4.98 2.78 -5.49
CA THR A 137 -4.57 2.23 -4.19
C THR A 137 -5.78 1.74 -3.39
N GLY A 138 -5.59 0.70 -2.58
CA GLY A 138 -6.62 0.05 -1.75
C GLY A 138 -6.95 -1.37 -2.23
N VAL A 139 -8.09 -1.89 -1.74
CA VAL A 139 -8.64 -3.19 -2.15
C VAL A 139 -9.20 -3.12 -3.56
N HIS A 140 -8.85 -4.10 -4.41
CA HIS A 140 -9.40 -4.26 -5.75
C HIS A 140 -10.42 -5.40 -5.81
N ALA A 141 -10.20 -6.48 -5.06
CA ALA A 141 -11.10 -7.62 -4.97
C ALA A 141 -11.05 -8.28 -3.59
N MET A 142 -12.21 -8.75 -3.12
CA MET A 142 -12.34 -9.58 -1.93
C MET A 142 -12.35 -11.05 -2.33
N THR A 143 -11.82 -11.92 -1.47
CA THR A 143 -11.90 -13.37 -1.72
C THR A 143 -13.31 -13.90 -1.45
N HIS A 144 -13.72 -14.91 -2.21
CA HIS A 144 -14.96 -15.65 -1.96
C HIS A 144 -14.79 -16.78 -0.94
N THR A 145 -13.55 -17.15 -0.60
CA THR A 145 -13.26 -18.31 0.29
C THR A 145 -13.25 -17.95 1.76
N GLN A 146 -13.09 -16.67 2.09
CA GLN A 146 -12.99 -16.16 3.47
C GLN A 146 -13.76 -14.85 3.57
N THR A 147 -14.82 -14.83 4.39
CA THR A 147 -15.60 -13.61 4.64
C THR A 147 -14.70 -12.49 5.15
N GLY A 148 -14.69 -11.36 4.45
CA GLY A 148 -13.87 -10.20 4.81
C GLY A 148 -12.39 -10.30 4.40
N GLY A 149 -11.98 -11.38 3.74
CA GLY A 149 -10.61 -11.52 3.22
C GLY A 149 -10.37 -10.70 1.96
N VAL A 150 -9.19 -10.10 1.84
CA VAL A 150 -8.75 -9.41 0.62
C VAL A 150 -8.10 -10.44 -0.30
N GLU A 151 -8.51 -10.46 -1.57
CA GLU A 151 -7.85 -11.28 -2.59
C GLU A 151 -6.78 -10.47 -3.31
N THR A 152 -7.15 -9.28 -3.82
CA THR A 152 -6.30 -8.43 -4.65
C THR A 152 -6.33 -7.01 -4.13
N SER A 153 -5.16 -6.39 -3.99
CA SER A 153 -5.02 -4.98 -3.60
C SER A 153 -3.78 -4.37 -4.23
N ALA A 154 -3.66 -3.05 -4.12
CA ALA A 154 -2.40 -2.37 -4.40
C ALA A 154 -2.17 -1.18 -3.49
N ASN A 155 -0.90 -0.84 -3.27
CA ASN A 155 -0.50 0.31 -2.47
C ASN A 155 0.40 1.24 -3.27
N LEU A 156 -0.01 2.52 -3.38
CA LEU A 156 0.87 3.59 -3.82
C LEU A 156 1.72 4.01 -2.61
N GLY A 157 2.87 3.37 -2.44
CA GLY A 157 3.62 3.42 -1.18
C GLY A 157 4.66 4.52 -1.09
N VAL A 158 5.24 4.92 -2.23
CA VAL A 158 6.29 5.95 -2.27
C VAL A 158 6.16 6.78 -3.53
N VAL A 159 6.34 8.08 -3.38
CA VAL A 159 6.70 8.98 -4.47
C VAL A 159 7.87 9.84 -3.99
N ARG A 160 8.90 9.98 -4.83
CA ARG A 160 10.06 10.81 -4.55
C ARG A 160 10.44 11.54 -5.82
N MET A 161 10.45 12.87 -5.73
CA MET A 161 10.93 13.75 -6.77
C MET A 161 12.17 14.47 -6.29
N ASP A 162 13.25 14.36 -7.04
CA ASP A 162 14.46 15.18 -6.89
C ASP A 162 14.64 16.10 -8.11
N GLU A 163 15.74 16.85 -8.18
CA GLU A 163 16.03 17.79 -9.26
C GLU A 163 16.00 17.16 -10.67
N ASN A 164 16.35 15.88 -10.79
CA ASN A 164 16.58 15.22 -12.07
C ASN A 164 15.47 14.25 -12.44
N GLU A 165 14.84 13.59 -11.47
CA GLU A 165 13.86 12.55 -11.74
C GLU A 165 12.76 12.42 -10.68
N VAL A 166 11.68 11.76 -11.09
CA VAL A 166 10.61 11.29 -10.20
C VAL A 166 10.47 9.78 -10.25
N HIS A 167 10.40 9.18 -9.06
CA HIS A 167 10.18 7.77 -8.82
C HIS A 167 8.86 7.54 -8.10
N VAL A 168 8.11 6.54 -8.56
CA VAL A 168 6.84 6.12 -7.98
C VAL A 168 6.90 4.62 -7.70
N ALA A 169 6.64 4.22 -6.45
CA ALA A 169 6.57 2.83 -6.06
C ALA A 169 5.12 2.40 -5.85
N PHE A 170 4.65 1.54 -6.74
CA PHE A 170 3.34 0.89 -6.67
C PHE A 170 3.51 -0.58 -6.33
N PHE A 171 2.75 -1.06 -5.34
CA PHE A 171 2.95 -2.38 -4.75
C PHE A 171 1.65 -3.19 -4.75
N PRO A 172 1.36 -3.94 -5.84
CA PRO A 172 0.22 -4.83 -5.91
C PRO A 172 0.45 -6.15 -5.15
N ARG A 173 -0.64 -6.76 -4.69
CA ARG A 173 -0.68 -8.07 -4.03
C ARG A 173 -1.90 -8.83 -4.51
N SER A 174 -1.75 -10.12 -4.78
CA SER A 174 -2.88 -11.00 -5.03
C SER A 174 -2.59 -12.45 -4.62
N SER A 175 -3.63 -13.18 -4.21
CA SER A 175 -3.59 -14.65 -4.11
C SER A 175 -3.88 -15.35 -5.46
N VAL A 176 -4.04 -14.57 -6.54
CA VAL A 176 -4.26 -15.02 -7.91
C VAL A 176 -3.18 -14.39 -8.80
N ASN A 177 -2.25 -15.21 -9.31
CA ASN A 177 -1.13 -14.71 -10.13
C ASN A 177 -1.64 -13.93 -11.35
N GLU A 178 -2.71 -14.41 -11.99
CA GLU A 178 -3.28 -13.81 -13.18
C GLU A 178 -3.82 -12.38 -12.92
N ARG A 179 -4.22 -12.05 -11.69
CA ARG A 179 -4.58 -10.69 -11.29
C ARG A 179 -3.37 -9.76 -11.20
N LEU A 180 -2.21 -10.29 -10.82
CA LEU A 180 -0.96 -9.52 -10.85
C LEU A 180 -0.54 -9.25 -12.30
N ASP A 181 -0.71 -10.23 -13.20
CA ASP A 181 -0.43 -10.05 -14.62
C ASP A 181 -1.31 -8.96 -15.24
N GLU A 182 -2.61 -8.92 -14.90
CA GLU A 182 -3.52 -7.83 -15.28
C GLU A 182 -3.02 -6.47 -14.79
N ILE A 183 -2.61 -6.36 -13.52
CA ILE A 183 -2.09 -5.09 -12.96
C ILE A 183 -0.77 -4.67 -13.63
N VAL A 184 0.10 -5.62 -14.00
CA VAL A 184 1.32 -5.32 -14.75
C VAL A 184 0.99 -4.75 -16.12
N CYS A 185 0.04 -5.35 -16.85
CA CYS A 185 -0.45 -4.83 -18.13
C CYS A 185 -1.06 -3.41 -18.00
N GLU A 186 -1.85 -3.17 -16.94
CA GLU A 186 -2.36 -1.82 -16.62
C GLU A 186 -1.21 -0.84 -16.37
N ALA A 187 -0.20 -1.23 -15.59
CA ALA A 187 0.94 -0.39 -15.26
C ALA A 187 1.81 -0.08 -16.49
N GLU A 188 2.00 -1.03 -17.41
CA GLU A 188 2.69 -0.83 -18.69
C GLU A 188 1.96 0.20 -19.54
N THR A 189 0.63 0.07 -19.63
CA THR A 189 -0.23 0.99 -20.38
C THR A 189 -0.16 2.41 -19.79
N LEU A 190 -0.30 2.53 -18.47
CA LEU A 190 -0.21 3.82 -17.77
C LEU A 190 1.16 4.45 -17.92
N ALA A 191 2.24 3.67 -17.81
CA ALA A 191 3.60 4.15 -17.98
C ALA A 191 3.82 4.71 -19.39
N ALA A 192 3.36 4.01 -20.42
CA ALA A 192 3.43 4.47 -21.81
C ALA A 192 2.64 5.78 -22.02
N LEU A 193 1.41 5.88 -21.50
CA LEU A 193 0.56 7.07 -21.65
C LEU A 193 1.10 8.28 -20.89
N THR A 194 1.76 8.05 -19.76
CA THR A 194 2.29 9.11 -18.88
C THR A 194 3.78 9.34 -19.08
N GLY A 195 4.43 8.71 -20.06
CA GLY A 195 5.86 8.89 -20.34
C GLY A 195 6.78 8.43 -19.20
N PHE A 196 6.34 7.49 -18.37
CA PHE A 196 7.16 6.84 -17.36
C PHE A 196 7.78 5.56 -17.93
N SER A 197 8.96 5.20 -17.42
CA SER A 197 9.51 3.86 -17.62
C SER A 197 9.05 2.97 -16.48
N LEU A 198 8.50 1.79 -16.80
CA LEU A 198 8.12 0.79 -15.81
C LEU A 198 9.30 -0.14 -15.52
N VAL A 199 9.51 -0.43 -14.24
CA VAL A 199 10.38 -1.53 -13.78
C VAL A 199 9.54 -2.45 -12.92
N VAL A 200 9.32 -3.67 -13.40
CA VAL A 200 8.64 -4.71 -12.62
C VAL A 200 9.67 -5.43 -11.76
N GLY A 201 9.47 -5.39 -10.44
CA GLY A 201 10.33 -6.12 -9.49
C GLY A 201 10.08 -7.63 -9.51
N THR A 202 10.82 -8.37 -8.70
CA THR A 202 10.60 -9.82 -8.53
C THR A 202 9.18 -10.11 -8.05
N ALA A 203 8.42 -10.85 -8.85
CA ALA A 203 7.09 -11.32 -8.49
C ALA A 203 7.20 -12.52 -7.54
N SER A 204 6.72 -12.37 -6.31
CA SER A 204 6.48 -13.52 -5.44
C SER A 204 5.21 -14.25 -5.91
N PRO A 205 5.26 -15.58 -6.13
CA PRO A 205 4.08 -16.33 -6.54
C PRO A 205 3.02 -16.31 -5.44
N ALA A 206 1.76 -16.51 -5.83
CA ALA A 206 0.67 -16.76 -4.90
C ALA A 206 0.78 -18.16 -4.28
N TRP A 207 0.39 -18.28 -3.00
CA TRP A 207 0.15 -19.56 -2.34
C TRP A 207 -1.35 -19.74 -2.16
N ARG A 208 -1.98 -20.54 -3.04
CA ARG A 208 -3.41 -20.84 -2.94
C ARG A 208 -3.67 -21.90 -1.88
N GLU A 209 -4.78 -21.75 -1.16
CA GLU A 209 -5.23 -22.74 -0.20
C GLU A 209 -5.49 -24.09 -0.89
N ASN A 210 -5.00 -25.17 -0.29
CA ASN A 210 -5.34 -26.53 -0.69
C ASN A 210 -6.50 -27.06 0.18
N PRO A 211 -7.74 -27.13 -0.33
CA PRO A 211 -8.89 -27.59 0.46
C PRO A 211 -8.78 -29.06 0.88
N LYS A 212 -7.88 -29.84 0.25
CA LYS A 212 -7.63 -31.26 0.52
C LYS A 212 -6.33 -31.50 1.32
N SER A 213 -5.75 -30.45 1.92
CA SER A 213 -4.56 -30.59 2.75
C SER A 213 -4.81 -31.57 3.90
N LYS A 214 -4.05 -32.66 3.93
CA LYS A 214 -4.08 -33.65 5.03
C LYS A 214 -3.34 -33.11 6.23
N LEU A 215 -2.20 -32.45 5.99
CA LEU A 215 -1.37 -31.83 7.03
C LEU A 215 -2.15 -30.79 7.83
N ARG A 216 -2.91 -29.93 7.15
CA ARG A 216 -3.81 -28.95 7.79
C ARG A 216 -4.83 -29.62 8.70
N THR A 217 -5.47 -30.70 8.23
CA THR A 217 -6.46 -31.44 9.03
C THR A 217 -5.82 -32.04 10.28
N ILE A 218 -4.68 -32.73 10.13
CA ILE A 218 -3.95 -33.31 11.28
C ILE A 218 -3.58 -32.23 12.29
N MET A 219 -2.97 -31.14 11.83
CA MET A 219 -2.55 -30.05 12.72
C MET A 219 -3.74 -29.38 13.42
N ALA A 220 -4.86 -29.19 12.73
CA ALA A 220 -6.08 -28.63 13.33
C ALA A 220 -6.65 -29.54 14.41
N GLU A 221 -6.64 -30.86 14.21
CA GLU A 221 -7.06 -31.84 15.22
C GLU A 221 -6.13 -31.83 16.45
N VAL A 222 -4.81 -31.78 16.24
CA VAL A 222 -3.82 -31.69 17.32
C VAL A 222 -4.02 -30.41 18.12
N TYR A 223 -4.15 -29.27 17.45
CA TYR A 223 -4.43 -27.98 18.09
C TYR A 223 -5.72 -28.05 18.91
N THR A 224 -6.80 -28.61 18.34
CA THR A 224 -8.09 -28.70 19.02
C THR A 224 -8.01 -29.55 20.28
N ALA A 225 -7.33 -30.70 20.22
CA ALA A 225 -7.11 -31.56 21.39
C ALA A 225 -6.26 -30.87 22.46
N GLN A 226 -5.20 -30.17 22.06
CA GLN A 226 -4.31 -29.44 22.96
C GLN A 226 -5.01 -28.27 23.67
N ASN A 227 -6.00 -27.65 23.03
CA ASN A 227 -6.70 -26.45 23.51
C ASN A 227 -8.11 -26.72 24.02
N GLY A 228 -8.34 -27.91 24.61
CA GLY A 228 -9.59 -28.24 25.30
C GLY A 228 -10.83 -28.23 24.41
N GLY A 229 -10.68 -28.58 23.12
CA GLY A 229 -11.77 -28.61 22.15
C GLY A 229 -11.98 -27.30 21.39
N THR A 230 -11.18 -26.26 21.65
CA THR A 230 -11.26 -25.01 20.89
C THR A 230 -10.67 -25.21 19.49
N PRO A 231 -11.43 -24.98 18.40
CA PRO A 231 -10.96 -25.25 17.05
C PRO A 231 -9.83 -24.30 16.65
N MET A 232 -8.90 -24.81 15.83
CA MET A 232 -7.85 -24.00 15.22
C MET A 232 -8.45 -23.01 14.22
N LYS A 233 -8.01 -21.75 14.28
CA LYS A 233 -8.31 -20.77 13.25
C LYS A 233 -7.47 -21.06 12.01
N ILE A 234 -8.12 -21.29 10.87
CA ILE A 234 -7.47 -21.54 9.58
C ILE A 234 -7.80 -20.35 8.67
N GLU A 235 -6.77 -19.61 8.25
CA GLU A 235 -6.96 -18.39 7.46
C GLU A 235 -5.86 -18.21 6.43
N SER A 236 -6.19 -17.46 5.38
CA SER A 236 -5.19 -16.88 4.48
C SER A 236 -4.76 -15.52 5.01
N ILE A 237 -3.49 -15.16 4.79
CA ILE A 237 -2.97 -13.82 5.13
C ILE A 237 -2.77 -13.04 3.83
N HIS A 238 -3.15 -11.76 3.81
CA HIS A 238 -2.88 -10.89 2.65
C HIS A 238 -1.47 -10.28 2.71
N ALA A 239 -0.47 -11.15 2.77
CA ALA A 239 0.95 -10.81 2.82
C ALA A 239 1.80 -11.89 2.12
N GLY A 240 3.11 -11.65 2.00
CA GLY A 240 4.03 -12.59 1.37
C GLY A 240 4.60 -13.57 2.41
N LEU A 241 4.58 -14.86 2.09
CA LEU A 241 5.24 -15.93 2.86
C LEU A 241 6.14 -16.74 1.92
N GLU A 242 7.26 -17.27 2.41
CA GLU A 242 8.18 -18.07 1.58
C GLU A 242 7.55 -19.39 1.07
N THR A 243 6.50 -19.88 1.73
CA THR A 243 5.73 -21.05 1.31
C THR A 243 5.21 -20.96 -0.12
N SER A 244 5.00 -19.75 -0.64
CA SER A 244 4.58 -19.58 -2.03
C SER A 244 5.65 -20.01 -3.04
N TRP A 245 6.93 -19.77 -2.74
CA TRP A 245 8.04 -20.24 -3.57
C TRP A 245 8.18 -21.76 -3.53
N HIS A 246 7.96 -22.36 -2.37
CA HIS A 246 7.93 -23.81 -2.23
C HIS A 246 6.77 -24.42 -3.03
N ALA A 247 5.58 -23.83 -2.95
CA ALA A 247 4.40 -24.26 -3.70
C ALA A 247 4.62 -24.15 -5.22
N SER A 248 5.25 -23.08 -5.67
CA SER A 248 5.57 -22.88 -7.09
C SER A 248 6.54 -23.93 -7.63
N LYS A 249 7.54 -24.35 -6.83
CA LYS A 249 8.53 -25.37 -7.22
C LYS A 249 8.00 -26.79 -7.13
N ASN A 250 7.13 -27.08 -6.15
CA ASN A 250 6.51 -28.38 -5.99
C ASN A 250 5.03 -28.23 -5.59
N PRO A 251 4.11 -28.17 -6.57
CA PRO A 251 2.68 -28.03 -6.31
C PRO A 251 2.05 -29.22 -5.57
N ALA A 252 2.74 -30.37 -5.50
CA ALA A 252 2.27 -31.55 -4.77
C ALA A 252 2.61 -31.50 -3.27
N LEU A 253 3.42 -30.53 -2.83
CA LEU A 253 3.82 -30.39 -1.43
C LEU A 253 2.62 -29.96 -0.58
N ASP A 254 2.30 -30.74 0.44
CA ASP A 254 1.30 -30.37 1.45
C ASP A 254 1.97 -29.53 2.55
N MET A 255 1.50 -28.30 2.74
CA MET A 255 2.16 -27.30 3.58
C MET A 255 1.17 -26.56 4.45
N VAL A 256 1.63 -26.19 5.63
CA VAL A 256 0.98 -25.26 6.55
C VAL A 256 2.02 -24.28 7.07
N SER A 257 1.59 -23.07 7.39
CA SER A 257 2.42 -22.06 8.06
C SER A 257 1.79 -21.77 9.41
N VAL A 258 2.56 -21.95 10.47
CA VAL A 258 2.15 -21.71 11.86
C VAL A 258 3.29 -21.04 12.61
N GLY A 259 2.96 -20.38 13.70
CA GLY A 259 3.94 -19.69 14.53
C GLY A 259 3.31 -19.07 15.77
N VAL A 260 4.17 -18.52 16.62
CA VAL A 260 3.75 -17.86 17.86
C VAL A 260 3.17 -16.47 17.60
N THR A 261 2.38 -15.97 18.55
CA THR A 261 1.92 -14.58 18.54
C THR A 261 3.13 -13.63 18.65
N ALA A 262 3.31 -12.80 17.63
CA ALA A 262 4.31 -11.74 17.58
C ALA A 262 3.63 -10.39 17.34
N HIS A 263 4.19 -9.33 17.93
CA HIS A 263 3.66 -7.97 17.89
C HIS A 263 4.72 -7.02 17.37
N GLY A 264 4.33 -6.03 16.57
CA GLY A 264 5.26 -4.99 16.09
C GLY A 264 6.36 -5.52 15.16
N ILE A 265 6.09 -6.59 14.42
CA ILE A 265 7.07 -7.20 13.50
C ILE A 265 7.58 -6.13 12.53
N HIS A 266 8.91 -6.11 12.31
CA HIS A 266 9.61 -5.13 11.49
C HIS A 266 9.72 -3.71 12.09
N THR A 267 9.45 -3.54 13.38
CA THR A 267 9.66 -2.28 14.10
C THR A 267 10.56 -2.47 15.32
N PRO A 268 11.18 -1.40 15.86
CA PRO A 268 11.94 -1.50 17.11
C PRO A 268 11.15 -2.02 18.32
N GLU A 269 9.81 -1.99 18.25
CA GLU A 269 8.88 -2.50 19.27
C GLU A 269 8.54 -4.00 19.11
N GLU A 270 9.22 -4.71 18.20
CA GLU A 270 9.03 -6.12 17.92
C GLU A 270 9.20 -6.99 19.18
N ARG A 271 8.18 -7.80 19.49
CA ARG A 271 8.16 -8.69 20.65
C ARG A 271 7.31 -9.93 20.40
N ILE A 272 7.62 -11.01 21.10
CA ILE A 272 6.91 -12.29 21.02
C ILE A 272 6.24 -12.64 22.35
N GLU A 273 5.11 -13.35 22.30
CA GLU A 273 4.45 -13.85 23.49
C GLU A 273 5.11 -15.15 23.98
N ILE A 274 5.86 -15.06 25.08
CA ILE A 274 6.59 -16.21 25.65
C ILE A 274 5.64 -17.38 25.99
N ALA A 275 4.42 -17.07 26.45
CA ALA A 275 3.42 -18.07 26.79
C ALA A 275 2.98 -18.93 25.59
N ALA A 276 3.14 -18.45 24.35
CA ALA A 276 2.77 -19.18 23.13
C ALA A 276 3.86 -20.17 22.67
N ILE A 277 5.11 -20.04 23.14
CA ILE A 277 6.25 -20.82 22.63
C ILE A 277 6.12 -22.32 22.94
N VAL A 278 5.85 -22.68 24.21
CA VAL A 278 5.73 -24.09 24.62
C VAL A 278 4.51 -24.77 23.98
N PRO A 279 3.32 -24.13 23.94
CA PRO A 279 2.19 -24.66 23.17
C PRO A 279 2.51 -24.91 21.70
N GLU A 280 3.18 -23.97 21.02
CA GLU A 280 3.57 -24.12 19.61
C GLU A 280 4.51 -25.32 19.41
N ALA A 281 5.54 -25.46 20.25
CA ALA A 281 6.46 -26.59 20.16
C ALA A 281 5.73 -27.95 20.33
N LYS A 282 4.77 -28.03 21.26
CA LYS A 282 3.96 -29.24 21.47
C LYS A 282 3.07 -29.56 20.28
N LEU A 283 2.46 -28.53 19.66
CA LEU A 283 1.66 -28.66 18.45
C LEU A 283 2.49 -29.26 17.31
N LEU A 284 3.70 -28.73 17.08
CA LEU A 284 4.62 -29.22 16.06
C LEU A 284 5.05 -30.67 16.34
N MET A 285 5.46 -30.98 17.57
CA MET A 285 5.90 -32.34 17.96
C MET A 285 4.81 -33.39 17.76
N GLU A 286 3.59 -33.13 18.24
CA GLU A 286 2.48 -34.08 18.11
C GLU A 286 2.01 -34.19 16.66
N THR A 287 2.02 -33.10 15.89
CA THR A 287 1.73 -33.13 14.46
C THR A 287 2.74 -34.00 13.71
N LEU A 288 4.04 -33.84 13.98
CA LEU A 288 5.09 -34.70 13.39
C LEU A 288 4.92 -36.16 13.76
N ARG A 289 4.54 -36.45 15.02
CA ARG A 289 4.26 -37.82 15.48
C ARG A 289 3.11 -38.47 14.68
N ARG A 290 2.00 -37.75 14.47
CA ARG A 290 0.85 -38.25 13.71
C ARG A 290 1.09 -38.41 12.22
N ILE A 291 2.00 -37.61 11.64
CA ILE A 291 2.39 -37.77 10.22
C ILE A 291 3.22 -39.04 10.00
N ALA A 292 3.93 -39.50 11.04
CA ALA A 292 4.78 -40.70 10.96
C ALA A 292 4.00 -42.02 11.09
N GLU A 293 2.73 -41.97 11.50
CA GLU A 293 1.80 -43.11 11.61
C GLU A 293 1.07 -43.38 10.28
#